data_AF-W1I781-F1
#
_entry.id   AF-W1I781-F1
#
_cell.length_a   1.000
_cell.length_b   1.000
_cell.length_c   1.000
_cell.angle_alpha   90.00
_cell.angle_beta   90.00
_cell.angle_gamma   90.00
#
_symmetry.space_group_name_H-M   'P 1'
#
loop_
_entity.id
_entity.type
_entity.pdbx_description
1 polymer ?
#
loop_
_entity_poly.entity_id
_entity_poly.type
_entity_poly.pdbx_seq_one_letter_code
_entity_poly.pdbx_strand_id
1 'polypeptide(L)'
;MDKKTMNDEIIKCYETEDITALAKRLGITVVNLRKKASRLGVKKSTISNKIVDNKKRCACCGEWLDINNFNKDKYQPNGLDYYCKSCRKTKPQPVKKTVNKSVTKTVNKSKSNSVRLNVNHKRLQTIIVDGVESRICKKCTNTKPLTDFYEGKGVCKACILQAKRERLKAQKRG
;
A
#
# COMPACT_ATOMS: atom_id res chain seq x y z
N MET A 1 27.12 -9.46 7.87
CA MET A 1 27.16 -9.17 6.42
C MET A 1 27.27 -7.67 6.25
N ASP A 2 28.29 -7.21 5.53
CA ASP A 2 28.50 -5.78 5.32
C ASP A 2 27.42 -5.16 4.45
N LYS A 3 27.12 -3.88 4.67
CA LYS A 3 26.08 -3.17 3.92
C LYS A 3 26.38 -3.12 2.42
N LYS A 4 27.67 -3.06 2.05
CA LYS A 4 28.14 -3.01 0.66
C LYS A 4 27.91 -4.34 -0.04
N THR A 5 28.36 -5.45 0.56
CA THR A 5 28.17 -6.80 -0.01
C THR A 5 26.69 -7.14 -0.19
N MET A 6 25.84 -6.76 0.77
CA MET A 6 24.39 -6.92 0.63
C MET A 6 23.80 -6.13 -0.55
N ASN A 7 24.29 -4.92 -0.83
CA ASN A 7 23.79 -4.14 -1.97
C ASN A 7 24.20 -4.76 -3.30
N ASP A 8 25.45 -5.21 -3.40
CA ASP A 8 25.98 -5.85 -4.60
C ASP A 8 25.21 -7.14 -4.91
N GLU A 9 24.90 -7.94 -3.89
CA GLU A 9 24.05 -9.13 -4.04
C GLU A 9 22.62 -8.80 -4.50
N ILE A 10 22.02 -7.73 -3.98
CA ILE A 10 20.70 -7.28 -4.42
C ILE A 10 20.75 -6.88 -5.90
N ILE A 11 21.75 -6.11 -6.31
CA ILE A 11 21.89 -5.69 -7.71
C ILE A 11 22.01 -6.90 -8.64
N LYS A 12 22.80 -7.90 -8.23
CA LYS A 12 23.06 -9.10 -9.04
C LYS A 12 21.87 -10.07 -9.12
N CYS A 13 21.18 -10.31 -8.01
CA CYS A 13 20.24 -11.43 -7.89
C CYS A 13 18.76 -11.03 -7.97
N TYR A 14 18.42 -9.74 -7.81
CA TYR A 14 17.02 -9.34 -7.64
C TYR A 14 16.12 -9.57 -8.87
N GLU A 15 16.70 -9.51 -10.07
CA GLU A 15 16.00 -9.75 -11.33
C GLU A 15 15.74 -11.24 -11.59
N THR A 16 16.70 -12.09 -11.28
CA THR A 16 16.71 -13.51 -11.64
C THR A 16 16.12 -14.42 -10.56
N GLU A 17 16.43 -14.17 -9.30
CA GLU A 17 16.01 -15.03 -8.18
C GLU A 17 14.57 -14.74 -7.73
N ASP A 18 13.95 -15.71 -7.04
CA ASP A 18 12.72 -15.48 -6.31
C ASP A 18 12.95 -14.50 -5.15
N ILE A 19 12.03 -13.55 -4.98
CA ILE A 19 12.18 -12.46 -4.00
C ILE A 19 12.19 -13.02 -2.57
N THR A 20 11.44 -14.09 -2.32
CA THR A 20 11.31 -14.70 -0.99
C THR A 20 12.59 -15.44 -0.62
N ALA A 21 13.15 -16.20 -1.56
CA ALA A 21 14.41 -16.91 -1.39
C ALA A 21 15.58 -15.94 -1.14
N LEU A 22 15.69 -14.90 -1.97
CA LEU A 22 16.72 -13.86 -1.83
C LEU A 22 16.61 -13.13 -0.48
N ALA A 23 15.40 -12.77 -0.06
CA ALA A 23 15.16 -12.12 1.23
C ALA A 23 15.59 -13.00 2.41
N LYS A 24 15.25 -14.30 2.36
CA LYS A 24 15.66 -15.28 3.38
C LYS A 24 17.18 -15.43 3.45
N ARG A 25 17.85 -15.52 2.29
CA ARG A 25 19.32 -15.64 2.20
C ARG A 25 20.04 -14.42 2.78
N LEU A 26 19.53 -13.22 2.51
CA LEU A 26 20.10 -11.96 3.01
C LEU A 26 19.72 -11.62 4.47
N GLY A 27 18.85 -12.41 5.10
CA GLY A 27 18.40 -12.16 6.47
C GLY A 27 17.54 -10.89 6.62
N ILE A 28 16.79 -10.50 5.59
CA ILE A 28 15.91 -9.31 5.61
C ILE A 28 14.48 -9.67 5.19
N THR A 29 13.52 -8.83 5.58
CA THR A 29 12.14 -9.01 5.13
C THR A 29 11.99 -8.64 3.65
N VAL A 30 11.04 -9.28 2.95
CA VAL A 30 10.73 -9.00 1.54
C VAL A 30 10.41 -7.51 1.30
N VAL A 31 9.73 -6.87 2.24
CA VAL A 31 9.40 -5.44 2.16
C VAL A 31 10.67 -4.57 2.19
N ASN A 32 11.60 -4.88 3.09
CA ASN A 32 12.86 -4.15 3.19
C ASN A 32 13.75 -4.40 1.98
N LEU A 33 13.78 -5.63 1.46
CA LEU A 33 14.46 -5.97 0.21
C LEU A 33 13.94 -5.12 -0.96
N ARG A 34 12.62 -5.03 -1.16
CA ARG A 34 12.01 -4.20 -2.22
C ARG A 34 12.35 -2.71 -2.07
N LYS A 35 12.26 -2.18 -0.85
CA LYS A 35 12.63 -0.78 -0.56
C LYS A 35 14.11 -0.53 -0.87
N LYS A 36 14.99 -1.48 -0.54
CA LYS A 36 16.43 -1.37 -0.78
C LYS A 36 16.75 -1.45 -2.27
N ALA A 37 16.19 -2.42 -2.99
CA ALA A 37 16.31 -2.53 -4.45
C ALA A 37 15.85 -1.25 -5.16
N SER A 38 14.70 -0.69 -4.74
CA SER A 38 14.20 0.58 -5.28
C SER A 38 15.15 1.76 -5.05
N ARG A 39 15.82 1.83 -3.89
CA ARG A 39 16.83 2.88 -3.62
C ARG A 39 18.09 2.71 -4.45
N LEU A 40 18.43 1.46 -4.79
CA LEU A 40 19.54 1.13 -5.68
C LEU A 40 19.19 1.28 -7.16
N GLY A 41 17.97 1.73 -7.49
CA GLY A 41 17.51 1.87 -8.88
C GLY A 41 17.17 0.56 -9.59
N VAL A 42 17.25 -0.58 -8.89
CA VAL A 42 16.96 -1.89 -9.44
C VAL A 42 15.45 -2.13 -9.39
N LYS A 43 14.84 -2.30 -10.56
CA LYS A 43 13.41 -2.59 -10.69
C LYS A 43 13.26 -4.02 -11.19
N LYS A 44 12.42 -4.81 -10.52
CA LYS A 44 12.07 -6.13 -11.06
C LYS A 44 11.24 -5.90 -12.31
N SER A 45 11.63 -6.50 -13.44
CA SER A 45 10.83 -6.42 -14.66
C SER A 45 9.42 -6.86 -14.33
N THR A 46 8.42 -5.98 -14.49
CA THR A 46 7.03 -6.41 -14.53
C THR A 46 6.94 -7.51 -15.58
N ILE A 47 6.35 -8.65 -15.23
CA ILE A 47 6.21 -9.78 -16.15
C ILE A 47 5.54 -9.24 -17.42
N SER A 48 6.35 -9.00 -18.45
CA SER A 48 5.88 -8.38 -19.65
C SER A 48 5.13 -9.45 -20.42
N ASN A 49 3.90 -9.15 -20.82
CA ASN A 49 3.13 -10.02 -21.72
C ASN A 49 3.73 -10.11 -23.14
N LYS A 50 4.97 -9.65 -23.32
CA LYS A 50 5.69 -9.53 -24.59
C LYS A 50 5.88 -10.91 -25.21
N ILE A 51 5.59 -10.98 -26.50
CA ILE A 51 5.88 -12.13 -27.35
C ILE A 51 7.23 -11.86 -28.01
N VAL A 52 8.16 -12.81 -27.90
CA VAL A 52 9.49 -12.76 -28.52
C VAL A 52 9.64 -14.07 -29.29
N ASP A 53 9.89 -13.99 -30.60
CA ASP A 53 10.08 -15.15 -31.47
C ASP A 53 8.97 -16.21 -31.38
N ASN A 54 7.70 -15.79 -31.39
CA ASN A 54 6.52 -16.65 -31.21
C ASN A 54 6.46 -17.43 -29.89
N LYS A 55 7.29 -17.04 -28.92
CA LYS A 55 7.29 -17.56 -27.56
C LYS A 55 6.83 -16.48 -26.59
N LYS A 56 6.23 -16.93 -25.50
CA LYS A 56 5.73 -16.09 -24.43
C LYS A 56 6.14 -16.67 -23.09
N ARG A 57 6.56 -15.81 -22.17
CA ARG A 57 6.95 -16.22 -20.81
C ARG A 57 5.71 -16.41 -19.94
N CYS A 58 5.56 -17.59 -19.34
CA CYS A 58 4.47 -17.85 -18.39
C CYS A 58 4.71 -17.12 -17.06
N ALA A 59 3.71 -16.39 -16.56
CA ALA A 59 3.84 -15.65 -15.30
C ALA A 59 3.90 -16.54 -14.04
N CYS A 60 3.60 -17.84 -14.16
CA CYS A 60 3.59 -18.79 -13.05
C CYS A 60 4.89 -19.60 -12.97
N CYS A 61 5.26 -20.30 -14.04
CA CYS A 61 6.50 -21.09 -14.07
C CYS A 61 7.73 -20.29 -14.52
N GLY A 62 7.54 -19.15 -15.20
CA GLY A 62 8.65 -18.31 -15.67
C GLY A 62 9.32 -18.81 -16.95
N GLU A 63 8.87 -19.91 -17.54
CA GLU A 63 9.44 -20.50 -18.77
C GLU A 63 8.92 -19.81 -20.03
N TRP A 64 9.76 -19.78 -21.07
CA TRP A 64 9.40 -19.31 -22.41
C TRP A 64 8.81 -20.46 -23.21
N LEU A 65 7.51 -20.41 -23.46
CA LEU A 65 6.75 -21.45 -24.15
C LEU A 65 6.15 -20.90 -25.44
N ASP A 66 5.90 -21.76 -26.42
CA ASP A 66 5.22 -21.34 -27.65
C ASP A 66 3.81 -20.80 -27.35
N ILE A 67 3.35 -19.87 -28.18
CA ILE A 67 2.01 -19.25 -28.07
C ILE A 67 0.88 -20.30 -27.97
N ASN A 68 1.04 -21.45 -28.63
CA ASN A 68 0.07 -22.55 -28.62
C ASN A 68 -0.14 -23.17 -27.22
N ASN A 69 0.82 -22.99 -26.31
CA ASN A 69 0.71 -23.44 -24.92
C ASN A 69 -0.09 -22.46 -24.04
N PHE A 70 -0.58 -21.35 -24.59
CA PHE A 70 -1.42 -20.39 -23.90
C PHE A 70 -2.86 -20.46 -24.41
N ASN A 71 -3.81 -20.10 -23.55
CA ASN A 71 -5.20 -19.95 -23.96
C ASN A 71 -5.44 -18.56 -24.54
N LYS A 72 -6.39 -18.46 -25.48
CA LYS A 72 -6.85 -17.16 -25.99
C LYS A 72 -7.64 -16.44 -24.90
N ASP A 73 -7.31 -15.18 -24.65
CA ASP A 73 -8.00 -14.30 -23.71
C ASP A 73 -8.24 -12.93 -24.36
N LYS A 74 -9.51 -12.64 -24.65
CA LYS A 74 -9.93 -11.40 -25.30
C LYS A 74 -9.71 -10.13 -24.46
N TYR A 75 -9.47 -10.27 -23.16
CA TYR A 75 -9.22 -9.13 -22.27
C TYR A 75 -7.74 -8.75 -22.19
N GLN A 76 -6.83 -9.56 -22.74
CA GLN A 76 -5.40 -9.23 -22.79
C GLN A 76 -5.06 -8.47 -24.07
N PRO A 77 -4.14 -7.48 -24.01
CA PRO A 77 -3.71 -6.73 -25.20
C PRO A 77 -3.21 -7.62 -26.35
N ASN A 78 -2.57 -8.75 -26.01
CA ASN A 78 -2.01 -9.70 -26.98
C ASN A 78 -2.95 -10.88 -27.27
N GLY A 79 -4.20 -10.85 -26.78
CA GLY A 79 -5.18 -11.92 -27.00
C GLY A 79 -4.84 -13.27 -26.34
N LEU A 80 -3.83 -13.31 -25.46
CA LEU A 80 -3.31 -14.54 -24.84
C LEU A 80 -3.22 -14.39 -23.32
N ASP A 81 -3.58 -15.44 -22.60
CA ASP A 81 -3.50 -15.53 -21.14
C ASP A 81 -2.07 -15.33 -20.61
N TYR A 82 -1.93 -14.92 -19.34
CA TYR A 82 -0.65 -14.78 -18.64
C TYR A 82 -0.03 -16.13 -18.26
N TYR A 83 -0.87 -17.15 -18.07
CA TYR A 83 -0.43 -18.48 -17.66
C TYR A 83 -0.53 -19.48 -18.81
N CYS A 84 0.43 -20.39 -18.88
CA CYS A 84 0.34 -21.53 -19.79
C CYS A 84 -0.78 -22.49 -19.35
N LYS A 85 -1.22 -23.32 -20.29
CA LYS A 85 -2.30 -24.32 -20.11
C LYS A 85 -2.03 -25.26 -18.93
N SER A 86 -0.78 -25.66 -18.70
CA SER A 86 -0.39 -26.52 -17.56
C SER A 86 -0.56 -25.80 -16.22
N CYS A 87 0.03 -24.60 -16.07
CA CYS A 87 -0.11 -23.80 -14.85
C CYS A 87 -1.55 -23.39 -14.53
N ARG A 88 -2.39 -23.23 -15.56
CA ARG A 88 -3.81 -22.90 -15.37
C ARG A 88 -4.63 -24.06 -14.82
N LYS A 89 -4.22 -25.31 -15.09
CA LYS A 89 -4.84 -26.52 -14.54
C LYS A 89 -4.43 -26.77 -13.08
N THR A 90 -3.17 -26.47 -12.73
CA THR A 90 -2.65 -26.73 -11.38
C THR A 90 -3.02 -25.67 -10.37
N LYS A 91 -3.24 -24.42 -10.79
CA LYS A 91 -3.79 -23.41 -9.89
C LYS A 91 -5.21 -23.84 -9.49
N PRO A 92 -5.52 -23.98 -8.19
CA PRO A 92 -6.90 -24.05 -7.77
C PRO A 92 -7.53 -22.77 -8.29
N GLN A 93 -8.43 -22.90 -9.28
CA GLN A 93 -9.24 -21.79 -9.70
C GLN A 93 -9.85 -21.25 -8.41
N PRO A 94 -9.82 -19.93 -8.16
CA PRO A 94 -10.52 -19.39 -7.01
C PRO A 94 -11.93 -19.90 -7.16
N VAL A 95 -12.31 -20.86 -6.30
CA VAL A 95 -13.62 -21.50 -6.38
C VAL A 95 -14.56 -20.31 -6.41
N LYS A 96 -15.26 -20.14 -7.54
CA LYS A 96 -16.28 -19.12 -7.65
C LYS A 96 -17.17 -19.48 -6.48
N LYS A 97 -17.06 -18.74 -5.37
CA LYS A 97 -17.91 -18.96 -4.21
C LYS A 97 -19.27 -18.78 -4.84
N THR A 98 -19.97 -19.87 -5.06
CA THR A 98 -21.39 -19.89 -5.34
C THR A 98 -21.93 -19.26 -4.09
N VAL A 99 -22.03 -17.93 -4.12
CA VAL A 99 -22.74 -17.17 -3.13
C VAL A 99 -24.16 -17.64 -3.36
N ASN A 100 -24.54 -18.70 -2.64
CA ASN A 100 -25.93 -19.01 -2.37
C ASN A 100 -26.46 -17.74 -1.74
N LYS A 101 -26.99 -16.88 -2.60
CA LYS A 101 -27.48 -15.55 -2.28
C LYS A 101 -28.76 -15.81 -1.52
N SER A 102 -28.63 -16.13 -0.23
CA SER A 102 -29.75 -16.11 0.69
C SER A 102 -30.31 -14.69 0.60
N VAL A 103 -31.55 -14.63 0.13
CA VAL A 103 -32.32 -13.42 -0.09
C VAL A 103 -32.50 -12.72 1.26
N THR A 104 -31.55 -11.89 1.64
CA THR A 104 -31.76 -10.88 2.67
C THR A 104 -31.97 -9.57 1.92
N LYS A 105 -33.22 -9.10 1.92
CA LYS A 105 -33.60 -7.74 1.51
C LYS A 105 -32.82 -6.75 2.38
N THR A 106 -31.64 -6.35 1.95
CA THR A 106 -30.97 -5.16 2.46
C THR A 106 -31.24 -4.03 1.49
N VAL A 107 -32.00 -3.05 1.96
CA VAL A 107 -32.33 -1.82 1.23
C VAL A 107 -31.02 -1.07 0.98
N ASN A 108 -30.57 -1.08 -0.28
CA ASN A 108 -29.38 -0.36 -0.71
C ASN A 108 -29.65 1.15 -0.70
N LYS A 109 -29.23 1.81 0.37
CA LYS A 109 -29.02 3.26 0.36
C LYS A 109 -27.68 3.50 -0.33
N SER A 110 -27.74 3.92 -1.60
CA SER A 110 -26.61 4.34 -2.43
C SER A 110 -25.74 5.35 -1.69
N LYS A 111 -24.61 4.90 -1.16
CA LYS A 111 -23.52 5.77 -0.72
C LYS A 111 -22.34 5.55 -1.64
N SER A 112 -21.95 6.63 -2.29
CA SER A 112 -20.79 6.76 -3.17
C SER A 112 -19.53 6.16 -2.52
N ASN A 113 -18.92 5.20 -3.21
CA ASN A 113 -17.62 4.66 -2.86
C ASN A 113 -16.52 5.69 -3.18
N SER A 114 -16.40 6.75 -2.38
CA SER A 114 -15.11 7.43 -2.26
C SER A 114 -14.21 6.49 -1.46
N VAL A 115 -13.16 5.96 -2.09
CA VAL A 115 -12.11 5.16 -1.43
C VAL A 115 -11.43 6.05 -0.38
N ARG A 116 -11.99 6.12 0.82
CA ARG A 116 -11.34 6.72 1.97
C ARG A 116 -10.33 5.70 2.46
N LEU A 117 -9.08 5.89 2.07
CA LEU A 117 -7.93 5.25 2.71
C LEU A 117 -8.16 5.34 4.22
N ASN A 118 -8.09 4.19 4.90
CA ASN A 118 -8.19 4.03 6.35
C ASN A 118 -6.99 4.68 7.05
N VAL A 119 -6.75 5.96 6.77
CA VAL A 119 -5.99 6.84 7.65
C VAL A 119 -6.85 6.88 8.90
N ASN A 120 -6.45 6.08 9.87
CA ASN A 120 -7.00 6.10 11.21
C ASN A 120 -6.61 7.47 11.80
N HIS A 121 -7.29 8.52 11.34
CA HIS A 121 -7.32 9.80 11.99
C HIS A 121 -7.82 9.46 13.37
N LYS A 122 -6.90 9.28 14.32
CA LYS A 122 -7.19 9.17 15.75
C LYS A 122 -8.04 10.39 16.05
N ARG A 123 -9.36 10.22 15.94
CA ARG A 123 -10.34 11.28 16.12
C ARG A 123 -10.02 11.83 17.50
N LEU A 124 -9.80 13.13 17.57
CA LEU A 124 -9.56 13.81 18.83
C LEU A 124 -10.77 13.47 19.72
N GLN A 125 -10.54 12.68 20.76
CA GLN A 125 -11.62 12.23 21.64
C GLN A 125 -12.26 13.47 22.27
N THR A 126 -13.57 13.62 22.05
CA THR A 126 -14.38 14.62 22.76
C THR A 126 -14.77 14.00 24.10
N ILE A 127 -14.60 14.76 25.18
CA ILE A 127 -14.98 14.41 26.55
C ILE A 127 -16.01 15.42 27.06
N ILE A 128 -16.96 15.01 27.88
CA ILE A 128 -17.96 15.92 28.47
C ILE A 128 -17.50 16.24 29.89
N VAL A 129 -17.25 17.51 30.18
CA VAL A 129 -16.88 18.02 31.51
C VAL A 129 -17.91 19.07 31.88
N ASP A 130 -18.62 18.87 33.00
CA ASP A 130 -19.67 19.78 33.49
C ASP A 130 -20.75 20.10 32.46
N GLY A 131 -21.13 19.11 31.64
CA GLY A 131 -22.12 19.27 30.57
C GLY A 131 -21.59 20.00 29.32
N VAL A 132 -20.32 20.38 29.29
CA VAL A 132 -19.69 21.06 28.15
C VAL A 132 -18.79 20.10 27.37
N GLU A 133 -19.01 20.01 26.06
CA GLU A 133 -18.12 19.27 25.16
C GLU A 133 -16.72 19.88 25.15
N SER A 134 -15.75 19.09 25.58
CA SER A 134 -14.37 19.51 25.81
C SER A 134 -13.38 18.56 25.12
N ARG A 135 -12.14 19.04 24.94
CA ARG A 135 -11.01 18.28 24.39
C ARG A 135 -9.73 18.59 25.13
N ILE A 136 -8.82 17.62 25.16
CA ILE A 136 -7.48 17.78 25.73
C ILE A 136 -6.55 18.38 24.68
N CYS A 137 -5.91 19.50 25.00
CA CYS A 137 -4.95 20.14 24.10
C CYS A 137 -3.64 19.34 24.00
N LYS A 138 -3.21 18.98 22.78
CA LYS A 138 -1.95 18.26 22.55
C LYS A 138 -0.67 19.05 22.89
N LYS A 139 -0.75 20.36 23.08
CA LYS A 139 0.41 21.22 23.42
C LYS A 139 0.49 21.49 24.92
N CYS A 140 -0.60 21.96 25.54
CA CYS A 140 -0.59 22.34 26.96
C CYS A 140 -1.27 21.33 27.89
N THR A 141 -1.74 20.19 27.37
CA THR A 141 -2.40 19.09 28.10
C THR A 141 -3.67 19.44 28.90
N ASN A 142 -4.09 20.69 28.90
CA ASN A 142 -5.31 21.13 29.58
C ASN A 142 -6.57 20.73 28.80
N THR A 143 -7.61 20.35 29.53
CA THR A 143 -8.97 20.18 29.02
C THR A 143 -9.60 21.56 28.79
N LYS A 144 -10.12 21.77 27.59
CA LYS A 144 -10.75 23.03 27.19
C LYS A 144 -12.03 22.76 26.42
N PRO A 145 -13.01 23.68 26.43
CA PRO A 145 -14.23 23.53 25.66
C PRO A 145 -13.92 23.44 24.16
N LEU A 146 -14.80 22.81 23.39
CA LEU A 146 -14.61 22.64 21.95
C LEU A 146 -14.51 23.98 21.20
N THR A 147 -15.13 25.02 21.75
CA THR A 147 -15.06 26.42 21.27
C THR A 147 -13.64 27.00 21.30
N ASP A 148 -12.75 26.47 22.15
CA ASP A 148 -11.34 26.86 22.25
C ASP A 148 -10.42 26.16 21.24
N PHE A 149 -10.98 25.35 20.34
CA PHE A 149 -10.24 24.67 19.27
C PHE A 149 -10.67 25.16 17.89
N TYR A 150 -9.79 25.00 16.90
CA TYR A 150 -10.16 25.12 15.49
C TYR A 150 -10.67 23.76 14.98
N GLU A 151 -11.56 23.77 13.99
CA GLU A 151 -12.09 22.54 13.40
C GLU A 151 -10.97 21.64 12.88
N GLY A 152 -10.99 20.36 13.28
CA GLY A 152 -9.97 19.37 12.92
C GLY A 152 -8.59 19.56 13.58
N LYS A 153 -8.38 20.56 14.44
CA LYS A 153 -7.09 20.78 15.12
C LYS A 153 -7.10 20.21 16.54
N GLY A 154 -5.97 19.60 16.95
CA GLY A 154 -5.76 19.06 18.30
C GLY A 154 -5.06 20.01 19.27
N VAL A 155 -4.90 21.28 18.91
CA VAL A 155 -4.20 22.29 19.71
C VAL A 155 -5.16 23.46 19.92
N CYS A 156 -5.23 23.99 21.15
CA CYS A 156 -6.15 25.08 21.48
C CYS A 156 -5.70 26.40 20.82
N LYS A 157 -6.65 27.33 20.65
CA LYS A 157 -6.43 28.65 20.04
C LYS A 157 -5.31 29.42 20.73
N ALA A 158 -5.28 29.42 22.07
CA ALA A 158 -4.25 30.09 22.87
C ALA A 158 -2.83 29.58 22.55
N CYS A 159 -2.66 28.26 22.50
CA CYS A 159 -1.39 27.61 22.18
C CYS A 159 -0.89 27.92 20.75
N ILE A 160 -1.81 28.02 19.79
CA ILE A 160 -1.51 28.40 18.40
C ILE A 160 -1.09 29.87 18.33
N LEU A 161 -1.80 30.77 19.02
CA LEU A 161 -1.47 32.20 19.07
C LEU A 161 -0.11 32.44 19.72
N GLN A 162 0.20 31.74 20.81
CA GLN A 162 1.52 31.82 21.46
C GLN A 162 2.64 31.40 20.49
N ALA A 163 2.47 30.28 19.79
CA ALA A 163 3.45 29.82 18.79
C ALA A 163 3.63 30.84 17.64
N LYS A 164 2.55 31.52 17.22
CA LYS A 164 2.61 32.60 16.22
C LYS A 164 3.43 33.80 16.73
N ARG A 165 3.21 34.22 17.98
CA ARG A 165 3.97 35.30 18.63
C ARG A 165 5.46 34.96 18.75
N GLU A 166 5.79 33.73 19.15
CA GLU A 166 7.17 33.23 19.25
C GLU A 166 7.88 33.27 17.89
N ARG A 167 7.22 32.84 16.81
CA ARG A 167 7.77 32.91 15.45
C ARG A 167 8.04 34.34 15.00
N LEU A 168 7.12 35.26 15.25
CA LEU A 168 7.31 36.68 14.92
C LEU A 168 8.46 37.32 15.72
N LYS A 169 8.62 36.94 17.00
CA LYS A 169 9.76 37.37 17.82
C LYS A 169 11.09 36.83 17.27
N ALA A 170 11.13 35.58 16.82
CA ALA A 170 12.32 34.98 16.23
C ALA A 170 12.72 35.66 14.91
N GLN A 171 11.75 35.99 14.06
CA GLN A 171 12.00 36.70 12.80
C GLN A 171 12.54 38.12 12.96
N LYS A 172 12.25 38.79 14.09
CA LYS A 172 12.77 40.13 14.38
C LYS A 172 14.20 40.13 14.96
N ARG A 173 14.72 38.96 15.34
CA ARG A 173 16.04 38.79 15.97
C ARG A 173 17.13 38.34 15.00
N GLY A 174 16.75 37.87 13.82
CA GLY A 174 17.68 37.50 12.73
C GLY A 174 17.59 38.52 11.62
#